data_AF-A0A441RKF0-F1
#
_entry.id   AF-A0A441RKF0-F1
#
_cell.length_a   1.000
_cell.length_b   1.000
_cell.length_c   1.000
_cell.angle_alpha   90.00
_cell.angle_beta   90.00
_cell.angle_gamma   90.00
#
_symmetry.space_group_name_H-M   'P 1'
#
loop_
_entity.id
_entity.type
_entity.pdbx_description
1 polymer ?
#
loop_
_entity_poly.entity_id
_entity_poly.type
_entity_poly.pdbx_seq_one_letter_code
_entity_poly.pdbx_strand_id
1 'polypeptide(L)'
;MPPPKRSTIAESFARWGDADAHLLMEITDYIEQVREMLAESEAMLAPSRAGSKHSGESMPYTVIWYGRQGLVDKMTFDAEKAAKDHAMSMFATRKGDDGVISVEVRKDNGAVVFSHAEN
;
A
#
# COMPACT_ATOMS: atom_id res chain seq x y z
N MET A 1 39.66 2.18 32.58
CA MET A 1 38.23 2.24 32.19
C MET A 1 37.83 0.87 31.65
N PRO A 2 36.81 0.19 32.22
CA PRO A 2 36.25 -1.00 31.58
C PRO A 2 35.43 -0.61 30.33
N PRO A 3 35.37 -1.45 29.29
CA PRO A 3 34.56 -1.17 28.10
C PRO A 3 33.06 -1.27 28.44
N PRO A 4 32.18 -0.49 27.77
CA PRO A 4 30.74 -0.59 27.98
C PRO A 4 30.22 -1.95 27.49
N LYS A 5 29.42 -2.62 28.32
CA LYS A 5 28.77 -3.90 27.98
C LYS A 5 27.78 -3.65 26.84
N ARG A 6 27.87 -4.45 25.77
CA ARG A 6 26.86 -4.50 24.70
C ARG A 6 25.56 -5.07 25.28
N SER A 7 24.51 -4.25 25.35
CA SER A 7 23.18 -4.75 25.70
C SER A 7 22.68 -5.71 24.63
N THR A 8 22.09 -6.82 25.07
CA THR A 8 21.57 -7.86 24.18
C THR A 8 20.13 -7.52 23.81
N ILE A 9 19.69 -7.92 22.61
CA ILE A 9 18.34 -7.69 22.07
C ILE A 9 17.24 -8.11 23.07
N ALA A 10 17.47 -9.15 23.87
CA ALA A 10 16.56 -9.60 24.92
C ALA A 10 16.31 -8.57 26.04
N GLU A 11 17.31 -7.73 26.37
CA GLU A 11 17.17 -6.66 27.37
C GLU A 11 16.39 -5.46 26.82
N SER A 12 16.40 -5.26 25.50
CA SER A 12 15.62 -4.21 24.83
C SER A 12 14.11 -4.47 24.93
N PHE A 13 13.69 -5.74 24.84
CA PHE A 13 12.29 -6.13 24.93
C PHE A 13 11.74 -6.08 26.36
N ALA A 14 12.56 -6.38 27.38
CA ALA A 14 12.13 -6.32 28.78
C ALA A 14 11.84 -4.89 29.27
N ARG A 15 12.25 -3.87 28.53
CA ARG A 15 12.07 -2.44 28.87
C ARG A 15 10.77 -1.84 28.34
N TRP A 16 10.05 -2.54 27.48
CA TRP A 16 8.75 -2.11 26.94
C TRP A 16 7.66 -2.72 27.82
N GLY A 17 7.20 -1.97 28.82
CA GLY A 17 6.19 -2.41 29.80
C GLY A 17 4.74 -2.32 29.30
N ASP A 18 3.78 -2.60 30.19
CA ASP A 18 2.33 -2.73 29.97
C ASP A 18 1.60 -1.63 29.17
N ALA A 19 2.21 -0.47 28.94
CA ALA A 19 1.64 0.59 28.10
C ALA A 19 1.45 0.16 26.63
N ASP A 20 2.12 -0.91 26.20
CA ASP A 20 2.09 -1.42 24.83
C ASP A 20 0.87 -2.30 24.53
N ALA A 21 0.23 -2.88 25.54
CA ALA A 21 -0.93 -3.77 25.33
C ALA A 21 -2.15 -3.03 24.77
N HIS A 22 -2.37 -1.79 25.20
CA HIS A 22 -3.44 -0.94 24.68
C HIS A 22 -3.17 -0.49 23.24
N LEU A 23 -1.93 -0.12 22.92
CA LEU A 23 -1.52 0.25 21.56
C LEU A 23 -1.63 -0.96 20.61
N LEU A 24 -1.24 -2.15 21.05
CA LEU A 24 -1.41 -3.38 20.27
C LEU A 24 -2.88 -3.73 20.06
N MET A 25 -3.76 -3.44 21.04
CA MET A 25 -5.19 -3.65 20.89
C MET A 25 -5.82 -2.64 19.92
N GLU A 26 -5.41 -1.37 19.95
CA GLU A 26 -5.82 -0.34 18.99
C GLU A 26 -5.32 -0.64 17.56
N ILE A 27 -4.09 -1.16 17.43
CA ILE A 27 -3.56 -1.61 16.14
C ILE A 27 -4.35 -2.81 15.60
N THR A 28 -4.73 -3.75 16.48
CA THR A 28 -5.50 -4.93 16.07
C THR A 28 -6.92 -4.55 15.63
N ASP A 29 -7.57 -3.63 16.35
CA ASP A 29 -8.89 -3.10 16.00
C ASP A 29 -8.86 -2.38 14.65
N TYR A 30 -7.84 -1.56 14.41
CA TYR A 30 -7.63 -0.89 13.13
C TYR A 30 -7.41 -1.88 11.97
N ILE A 31 -6.68 -2.98 12.20
CA ILE A 31 -6.47 -4.01 11.19
C ILE A 31 -7.79 -4.73 10.85
N GLU A 32 -8.60 -5.07 11.85
CA GLU A 32 -9.89 -5.73 11.59
C GLU A 32 -10.87 -4.79 10.87
N GLN A 33 -10.92 -3.51 11.27
CA GLN A 33 -11.76 -2.52 10.60
C GLN A 33 -11.36 -2.32 9.13
N VAL A 34 -10.06 -2.29 8.82
CA VAL A 34 -9.57 -2.22 7.44
C VAL A 34 -9.90 -3.49 6.66
N ARG A 35 -9.86 -4.68 7.30
CA ARG A 35 -10.27 -5.95 6.68
C ARG A 35 -11.76 -5.98 6.36
N GLU A 36 -12.61 -5.47 7.25
CA GLU A 36 -14.06 -5.39 7.03
C GLU A 36 -14.40 -4.42 5.90
N MET A 37 -13.81 -3.22 5.89
CA MET A 37 -13.98 -2.26 4.80
C MET A 37 -13.51 -2.83 3.45
N LEU A 38 -12.46 -3.65 3.45
CA LEU A 38 -11.98 -4.31 2.25
C LEU A 38 -12.96 -5.39 1.77
N ALA A 39 -13.52 -6.18 2.69
CA ALA A 39 -14.51 -7.21 2.37
C ALA A 39 -15.82 -6.61 1.82
N GLU A 40 -16.27 -5.48 2.36
CA GLU A 40 -17.45 -4.75 1.83
C GLU A 40 -17.18 -4.17 0.45
N SER A 41 -15.98 -3.63 0.22
CA SER A 41 -15.54 -3.17 -1.10
C SER A 41 -15.46 -4.31 -2.12
N GLU A 42 -15.06 -5.50 -1.67
CA GLU A 42 -14.98 -6.72 -2.50
C GLU A 42 -16.38 -7.27 -2.83
N ALA A 43 -17.33 -7.20 -1.88
CA ALA A 43 -18.73 -7.57 -2.11
C ALA A 43 -19.42 -6.62 -3.11
N MET A 44 -19.07 -5.32 -3.11
CA MET A 44 -19.54 -4.35 -4.10
C MET A 44 -18.93 -4.53 -5.50
N LEU A 45 -17.78 -5.21 -5.60
CA LEU A 45 -17.08 -5.50 -6.86
C LEU A 45 -17.43 -6.85 -7.49
N ALA A 46 -18.36 -7.62 -6.90
CA ALA A 46 -18.84 -8.85 -7.51
C ALA A 46 -19.49 -8.57 -8.88
N PRO A 47 -18.99 -9.15 -9.99
CA PRO A 47 -19.51 -8.84 -11.31
C PRO A 47 -20.93 -9.38 -11.45
N SER A 48 -21.88 -8.47 -11.72
CA SER A 48 -23.14 -8.84 -12.37
C SER A 48 -22.81 -9.56 -13.66
N ARG A 49 -23.19 -10.83 -13.72
CA ARG A 49 -22.89 -11.81 -14.76
C ARG A 49 -23.54 -11.39 -16.10
N ALA A 50 -22.92 -10.45 -16.81
CA ALA A 50 -23.30 -10.07 -18.16
C ALA A 50 -22.02 -9.86 -18.97
N GLY A 51 -21.90 -10.66 -20.03
CA GLY A 51 -20.62 -10.97 -20.66
C GLY A 51 -19.96 -9.79 -21.37
N SER A 52 -18.63 -9.85 -21.39
CA SER A 52 -17.81 -9.19 -22.40
C SER A 52 -16.70 -10.13 -22.80
N LYS A 53 -16.79 -10.60 -24.05
CA LYS A 53 -15.72 -11.32 -24.74
C LYS A 53 -14.62 -10.33 -25.08
N HIS A 54 -13.49 -10.36 -24.38
CA HIS A 54 -12.21 -9.94 -24.94
C HIS A 54 -11.19 -11.04 -24.73
N SER A 55 -10.85 -11.68 -25.85
CA SER A 55 -9.77 -12.64 -26.01
C SER A 55 -8.45 -11.87 -26.15
N GLY A 56 -7.54 -12.17 -25.24
CA GLY A 56 -6.22 -11.56 -25.07
C GLY A 56 -6.06 -11.26 -23.58
N GLU A 57 -5.33 -12.10 -22.86
CA GLU A 57 -4.97 -11.89 -21.45
C GLU A 57 -4.28 -10.52 -21.27
N SER A 58 -5.06 -9.46 -21.14
CA SER A 58 -4.57 -8.15 -20.73
C SER A 58 -4.51 -8.19 -19.22
N MET A 59 -3.34 -8.49 -18.66
CA MET A 59 -3.11 -8.44 -17.22
C MET A 59 -3.19 -6.97 -16.80
N PRO A 60 -4.23 -6.53 -16.08
CA PRO A 60 -4.39 -5.13 -15.73
C PRO A 60 -3.26 -4.68 -14.80
N TYR A 61 -2.79 -3.45 -15.02
CA TYR A 61 -1.79 -2.79 -14.21
C TYR A 61 -2.46 -1.74 -13.34
N THR A 62 -2.16 -1.73 -12.04
CA THR A 62 -2.70 -0.75 -11.09
C THR A 62 -1.61 0.20 -10.67
N VAL A 63 -1.79 1.50 -10.95
CA VAL A 63 -1.02 2.57 -10.33
C VAL A 63 -1.61 2.85 -8.96
N ILE A 64 -0.79 2.84 -7.92
CA ILE A 64 -1.19 3.12 -6.54
C ILE A 64 -0.37 4.31 -6.04
N TRP A 65 -1.06 5.31 -5.53
CA TRP A 65 -0.47 6.53 -4.99
C TRP A 65 -0.52 6.49 -3.47
N TYR A 66 0.58 6.87 -2.82
CA TYR A 66 0.65 6.95 -1.37
C TYR A 66 1.13 8.33 -0.93
N GLY A 67 0.42 8.87 0.04
CA GLY A 67 0.78 10.08 0.78
C GLY A 67 1.28 9.72 2.17
N ARG A 68 1.53 10.73 3.01
CA ARG A 68 2.02 10.52 4.38
C ARG A 68 1.05 9.74 5.27
N GLN A 69 -0.24 9.74 4.94
CA GLN A 69 -1.29 9.07 5.70
C GLN A 69 -1.66 7.68 5.14
N GLY A 70 -0.98 7.20 4.08
CA GLY A 70 -1.26 5.92 3.45
C GLY A 70 -1.74 6.06 1.99
N LEU A 71 -2.59 5.13 1.55
CA LEU A 71 -3.11 5.10 0.18
C LEU A 71 -3.94 6.35 -0.11
N VAL A 72 -3.54 7.08 -1.14
CA VAL A 72 -4.24 8.29 -1.62
C VAL A 72 -5.24 7.90 -2.70
N ASP A 73 -4.81 7.07 -3.67
CA ASP A 73 -5.62 6.75 -4.84
C ASP A 73 -5.08 5.52 -5.58
N LYS A 74 -5.93 4.89 -6.40
CA LYS A 74 -5.55 3.78 -7.29
C LYS A 74 -6.24 3.87 -8.65
N MET A 75 -5.49 3.62 -9.72
CA MET A 75 -6.00 3.66 -11.10
C MET A 75 -5.51 2.46 -11.91
N THR A 76 -6.42 1.81 -12.64
CA THR A 76 -6.11 0.64 -13.47
C THR A 76 -5.85 1.02 -14.92
N PHE A 77 -4.92 0.31 -15.55
CA PHE A 77 -4.49 0.48 -16.94
C PHE A 77 -4.35 -0.88 -17.61
N ASP A 78 -4.67 -0.95 -18.90
CA ASP A 78 -4.52 -2.18 -19.68
C ASP A 78 -3.06 -2.45 -20.11
N ALA A 79 -2.14 -1.51 -19.88
CA ALA A 79 -0.75 -1.63 -20.31
C ALA A 79 0.26 -1.07 -19.30
N GLU A 80 1.33 -1.82 -19.05
CA GLU A 80 2.42 -1.44 -18.12
C GLU A 80 3.03 -0.08 -18.48
N LYS A 81 3.28 0.12 -19.77
CA LYS A 81 3.90 1.35 -20.27
C LYS A 81 3.00 2.56 -20.00
N ALA A 82 1.70 2.44 -20.25
CA ALA A 82 0.75 3.52 -19.99
C ALA A 82 0.67 3.85 -18.49
N ALA A 83 0.64 2.81 -17.64
CA ALA A 83 0.65 2.98 -16.18
C ALA A 83 1.93 3.68 -15.69
N LYS A 84 3.10 3.26 -16.19
CA LYS A 84 4.40 3.86 -15.85
C LYS A 84 4.51 5.32 -16.32
N ASP A 85 4.15 5.58 -17.57
CA ASP A 85 4.20 6.93 -18.14
C ASP A 85 3.26 7.87 -17.37
N HIS A 86 2.06 7.40 -17.01
CA HIS A 86 1.12 8.14 -16.18
C HIS A 86 1.67 8.39 -14.77
N ALA A 87 2.21 7.36 -14.12
CA ALA A 87 2.80 7.47 -12.79
C ALA A 87 3.93 8.52 -12.77
N MET A 88 4.83 8.50 -13.75
CA MET A 88 5.91 9.48 -13.84
C MET A 88 5.41 10.89 -14.15
N SER A 89 4.47 11.02 -15.10
CA SER A 89 3.95 12.32 -15.52
C SER A 89 3.17 13.02 -14.41
N MET A 90 2.43 12.27 -13.58
CA MET A 90 1.55 12.82 -12.56
C MET A 90 2.24 13.00 -11.20
N PHE A 91 3.38 12.35 -10.96
CA PHE A 91 4.02 12.34 -9.64
C PHE A 91 4.32 13.74 -9.11
N ALA A 92 4.93 14.61 -9.92
CA ALA A 92 5.28 15.97 -9.51
C ALA A 92 4.05 16.82 -9.16
N THR A 93 2.98 16.72 -9.95
CA THR A 93 1.71 17.42 -9.69
C THR A 93 1.05 16.92 -8.42
N ARG A 94 0.91 15.60 -8.28
CA ARG A 94 0.25 14.99 -7.11
C ARG A 94 1.05 15.15 -5.81
N LYS A 95 2.37 15.33 -5.89
CA LYS A 95 3.19 15.69 -4.73
C LYS A 95 2.79 17.04 -4.15
N GLY A 96 2.54 18.02 -5.01
CA GLY A 96 2.13 19.38 -4.59
C GLY A 96 0.67 19.44 -4.13
N ASP A 97 -0.23 18.79 -4.87
CA ASP A 97 -1.66 18.93 -4.67
C ASP A 97 -2.21 17.95 -3.60
N ASP A 98 -1.81 16.68 -3.68
CA ASP A 98 -2.35 15.60 -2.84
C ASP A 98 -1.38 15.18 -1.71
N GLY A 99 -0.17 15.73 -1.68
CA GLY A 99 0.88 15.33 -0.73
C GLY A 99 1.40 13.91 -0.96
N VAL A 100 1.35 13.43 -2.20
CA VAL A 100 1.92 12.13 -2.60
C VAL A 100 3.43 12.12 -2.34
N ILE A 101 3.90 11.04 -1.69
CA ILE A 101 5.32 10.79 -1.40
C ILE A 101 5.85 9.58 -2.16
N SER A 102 4.97 8.66 -2.59
CA SER A 102 5.37 7.51 -3.38
C SER A 102 4.25 7.03 -4.31
N VAL A 103 4.66 6.36 -5.39
CA VAL A 103 3.79 5.74 -6.37
C VAL A 103 4.34 4.37 -6.73
N GLU A 104 3.45 3.41 -6.92
CA GLU A 104 3.78 2.07 -7.39
C GLU A 104 2.93 1.72 -8.60
N VAL A 105 3.47 0.91 -9.51
CA VAL A 105 2.69 0.20 -10.52
C VAL A 105 2.78 -1.28 -10.20
N ARG A 106 1.61 -1.90 -10.04
CA ARG A 106 1.47 -3.32 -9.72
C ARG A 106 0.74 -4.06 -10.84
N LYS A 107 1.07 -5.32 -11.02
CA LYS A 107 0.27 -6.28 -11.80
C LYS A 107 -0.94 -6.75 -10.99
N ASP A 108 -1.89 -7.40 -11.65
CA ASP A 108 -3.04 -8.06 -11.03
C ASP A 108 -2.65 -9.07 -9.95
N ASN A 109 -1.54 -9.79 -10.17
CA ASN A 109 -0.99 -10.75 -9.22
C ASN A 109 -0.29 -10.10 -8.00
N GLY A 110 -0.38 -8.78 -7.87
CA GLY A 110 0.21 -8.00 -6.79
C GLY A 110 1.70 -7.68 -6.96
N ALA A 111 2.36 -8.17 -8.02
CA ALA A 111 3.78 -7.92 -8.25
C ALA A 111 4.03 -6.45 -8.64
N VAL A 112 4.96 -5.80 -7.94
CA VAL A 112 5.38 -4.43 -8.23
C VAL A 112 6.33 -4.44 -9.44
N VAL A 113 5.97 -3.70 -10.49
CA VAL A 113 6.76 -3.56 -11.73
C VAL A 113 7.41 -2.18 -11.87
N PHE A 114 7.00 -1.25 -11.03
CA PHE A 114 7.56 0.09 -10.91
C PHE A 114 7.28 0.62 -9.52
N SER A 115 8.24 1.34 -8.95
CA SER A 115 8.05 2.09 -7.71
C SER A 115 8.89 3.35 -7.76
N HIS A 116 8.33 4.47 -7.35
CA HIS A 116 9.04 5.72 -7.23
C HIS A 116 8.63 6.43 -5.95
N ALA A 117 9.61 6.93 -5.19
CA ALA A 117 9.39 7.63 -3.94
C ALA A 117 10.38 8.79 -3.83
N GLU A 118 9.91 9.90 -3.29
CA GLU A 118 10.74 11.07 -2.98
C GLU A 118 10.47 11.53 -1.54
N ASN A 119 11.53 11.93 -0.84
CA ASN A 119 11.49 12.43 0.54
C ASN A 119 11.56 13.95 0.57
#